data_AF-A0A800LY36-F1
#
_entry.id   AF-A0A800LY36-F1
#
_cell.length_a   1.000
_cell.length_b   1.000
_cell.length_c   1.000
_cell.angle_alpha   90.00
_cell.angle_beta   90.00
_cell.angle_gamma   90.00
#
_symmetry.space_group_name_H-M   'P 1'
#
loop_
_entity.id
_entity.type
_entity.pdbx_description
1 polymer ?
#
loop_
_entity_poly.entity_id
_entity_poly.type
_entity_poly.pdbx_seq_one_letter_code
_entity_poly.pdbx_strand_id
1 'polypeptide(L)'
;MLEISSNFNELPCVRRFDHKFCNTHAGERFDEGHLAQMVLAVNEATVHIMEHAYQCEDGHPMQGVVHADDAQVAIELLHNCEAFTPESVPPPLV
;
A
#
# COMPACT_ATOMS: atom_id res chain seq x y z
N MET A 1 -1.65 12.48 2.61
CA MET A 1 -1.47 11.42 3.62
C MET A 1 -2.82 10.79 3.91
N LEU A 2 -2.83 9.49 4.12
CA LEU A 2 -3.97 8.66 4.51
C LEU A 2 -3.61 7.96 5.82
N GLU A 3 -4.52 7.91 6.78
CA GLU A 3 -4.37 7.14 8.01
C GLU A 3 -5.48 6.09 8.06
N ILE A 4 -5.12 4.83 8.29
CA ILE A 4 -6.05 3.70 8.38
C ILE A 4 -5.64 2.76 9.51
N SER A 5 -6.59 1.92 9.92
CA SER A 5 -6.34 0.75 10.76
C SER A 5 -6.04 -0.47 9.89
N SER A 6 -5.35 -1.48 10.43
CA SER A 6 -5.11 -2.80 9.83
C SER A 6 -6.39 -3.64 9.71
N ASN A 7 -7.48 -3.08 9.20
CA ASN A 7 -8.76 -3.74 9.01
C ASN A 7 -9.12 -3.76 7.53
N PHE A 8 -9.52 -4.92 6.99
CA PHE A 8 -9.85 -5.07 5.57
C PHE A 8 -10.99 -4.16 5.09
N ASN A 9 -11.84 -3.66 5.99
CA ASN A 9 -12.87 -2.68 5.65
C ASN A 9 -12.31 -1.30 5.26
N GLU A 10 -11.01 -1.06 5.51
CA GLU A 10 -10.31 0.16 5.08
C GLU A 10 -9.82 0.08 3.62
N LEU A 11 -9.77 -1.11 3.00
CA LEU A 11 -9.30 -1.25 1.61
C LEU A 11 -10.08 -0.39 0.58
N PRO A 12 -11.42 -0.24 0.67
CA PRO A 12 -12.13 0.71 -0.17
C PRO A 12 -11.68 2.17 0.02
N CYS A 13 -11.25 2.54 1.24
CA CYS A 13 -10.72 3.86 1.53
C CYS A 13 -9.37 4.07 0.84
N VAL A 14 -8.47 3.09 0.93
CA VAL A 14 -7.17 3.08 0.25
C VAL A 14 -7.33 3.25 -1.26
N ARG A 15 -8.12 2.38 -1.91
CA ARG A 15 -8.34 2.47 -3.37
C ARG A 15 -8.90 3.82 -3.81
N ARG A 16 -9.84 4.39 -3.03
CA ARG A 16 -10.41 5.71 -3.33
C ARG A 16 -9.38 6.82 -3.17
N PHE A 17 -8.52 6.73 -2.15
CA PHE A 17 -7.45 7.68 -1.92
C PHE A 17 -6.44 7.65 -3.07
N ASP A 18 -5.98 6.46 -3.48
CA ASP A 18 -5.02 6.29 -4.57
C ASP A 18 -5.59 6.79 -5.89
N HIS A 19 -6.83 6.42 -6.20
CA HIS A 19 -7.52 6.84 -7.40
C HIS A 19 -7.66 8.36 -7.46
N LYS A 20 -8.01 9.00 -6.34
CA LYS A 20 -8.11 10.47 -6.26
C LYS A 20 -6.75 11.13 -6.43
N PHE A 21 -5.71 10.62 -5.75
CA PHE A 21 -4.38 11.19 -5.80
C PHE A 21 -3.78 11.11 -7.20
N CYS A 22 -3.81 9.93 -7.82
CA CYS A 22 -3.27 9.70 -9.15
C CYS A 22 -4.00 10.56 -10.20
N ASN A 23 -5.33 10.61 -10.19
CA ASN A 23 -6.08 11.47 -11.12
C ASN A 23 -5.74 12.96 -10.95
N THR A 24 -5.39 13.40 -9.74
CA THR A 24 -5.11 14.82 -9.48
C THR A 24 -3.67 15.21 -9.87
N HIS A 25 -2.70 14.30 -9.72
CA HIS A 25 -1.27 14.64 -9.80
C HIS A 25 -0.51 13.92 -10.91
N ALA A 26 -1.04 12.83 -11.47
CA ALA A 26 -0.39 12.12 -12.57
C ALA A 26 -0.62 12.80 -13.93
N GLY A 27 -1.62 13.68 -14.05
CA GLY A 27 -1.95 14.36 -15.31
C GLY A 27 -2.17 13.37 -16.45
N GLU A 28 -1.65 13.67 -17.65
CA GLU A 28 -1.70 12.75 -18.81
C GLU A 28 -0.68 11.58 -18.71
N ARG A 29 0.15 11.51 -17.67
CA ARG A 29 1.18 10.46 -17.54
C ARG A 29 0.57 9.09 -17.27
N PHE A 30 -0.61 9.06 -16.64
CA PHE A 30 -1.31 7.82 -16.33
C PHE A 30 -2.55 7.74 -17.21
N ASP A 31 -2.54 6.77 -18.14
CA ASP A 31 -3.80 6.30 -18.70
C ASP A 31 -4.56 5.44 -17.67
N GLU A 32 -5.77 5.02 -18.05
CA GLU A 32 -6.63 4.19 -17.21
C GLU A 32 -5.97 2.88 -16.79
N GLY A 33 -5.12 2.30 -17.64
CA GLY A 33 -4.39 1.07 -17.36
C GLY A 33 -3.33 1.26 -16.28
N HIS A 34 -2.52 2.32 -16.39
CA HIS A 34 -1.52 2.66 -15.37
C HIS A 34 -2.18 2.98 -14.02
N LEU A 35 -3.32 3.69 -14.05
CA LEU A 35 -4.10 3.97 -12.85
C LEU A 35 -4.60 2.70 -12.18
N ALA A 36 -5.16 1.76 -12.95
CA ALA A 36 -5.63 0.48 -12.43
C ALA A 36 -4.48 -0.34 -11.81
N GLN A 37 -3.31 -0.36 -12.46
CA GLN A 37 -2.13 -1.05 -11.93
C GLN A 37 -1.62 -0.44 -10.63
N MET A 38 -1.57 0.89 -10.53
CA MET A 38 -1.16 1.58 -9.30
C MET A 38 -2.12 1.25 -8.14
N VAL A 39 -3.43 1.36 -8.38
CA VAL A 39 -4.45 1.03 -7.37
C VAL A 39 -4.34 -0.43 -6.93
N LEU A 40 -4.09 -1.34 -7.87
CA LEU A 40 -3.88 -2.76 -7.55
C LEU A 40 -2.63 -2.96 -6.70
N ALA A 41 -1.49 -2.40 -7.10
CA ALA A 41 -0.23 -2.55 -6.39
C ALA A 41 -0.30 -2.03 -4.94
N VAL A 42 -0.92 -0.88 -4.72
CA VAL A 42 -1.10 -0.33 -3.36
C VAL A 42 -2.07 -1.17 -2.54
N ASN A 43 -3.16 -1.65 -3.17
CA ASN A 43 -4.11 -2.52 -2.49
C ASN A 43 -3.45 -3.86 -2.08
N GLU A 44 -2.65 -4.47 -2.95
CA GLU A 44 -1.88 -5.68 -2.64
C GLU A 44 -0.85 -5.44 -1.53
N ALA A 45 -0.09 -4.34 -1.60
CA ALA A 45 0.87 -4.01 -0.55
C ALA A 45 0.19 -3.75 0.82
N THR A 46 -0.98 -3.13 0.81
CA THR A 46 -1.79 -2.92 2.02
C THR A 46 -2.26 -4.25 2.61
N VAL A 47 -2.80 -5.14 1.77
CA VAL A 47 -3.21 -6.49 2.18
C VAL A 47 -2.01 -7.27 2.71
N HIS A 48 -0.86 -7.19 2.06
CA HIS A 48 0.37 -7.86 2.50
C HIS A 48 0.75 -7.44 3.93
N ILE A 49 0.70 -6.13 4.23
CA ILE A 49 0.95 -5.64 5.59
C ILE A 49 -0.07 -6.20 6.58
N MET A 50 -1.37 -6.16 6.26
CA MET A 50 -2.44 -6.66 7.15
C MET A 50 -2.31 -8.18 7.40
N GLU A 51 -2.08 -8.97 6.35
CA GLU A 51 -2.03 -10.43 6.44
C GLU A 51 -0.73 -10.94 7.04
N HIS A 52 0.41 -10.39 6.62
CA HIS A 52 1.71 -10.97 6.97
C HIS A 52 2.46 -10.19 8.04
N ALA A 53 2.50 -8.86 7.93
CA ALA A 53 3.18 -8.07 8.94
C ALA A 53 2.36 -8.10 10.25
N TYR A 54 1.06 -7.84 10.17
CA TYR A 54 0.20 -7.88 11.36
C TYR A 54 -0.48 -9.22 11.62
N GLN A 55 -0.16 -10.28 10.85
CA GLN A 55 -0.68 -11.63 11.08
C GLN A 55 -2.22 -11.70 11.17
N CYS A 56 -2.89 -10.89 10.35
CA CYS A 56 -4.35 -10.71 10.35
C CYS A 56 -4.93 -10.11 11.65
N GLU A 57 -4.10 -9.48 12.50
CA GLU A 57 -4.58 -8.72 13.64
C GLU A 57 -5.10 -7.33 13.21
N ASP A 58 -6.33 -7.04 13.63
CA ASP A 58 -6.99 -5.76 13.39
C ASP A 58 -6.53 -4.68 14.40
N GLY A 59 -6.65 -3.41 14.01
CA GLY A 59 -6.48 -2.28 14.94
C GLY A 59 -5.09 -1.64 14.95
N HIS A 60 -4.13 -2.21 14.24
CA HIS A 60 -2.78 -1.65 14.13
C HIS A 60 -2.76 -0.45 13.19
N PRO A 61 -2.05 0.64 13.54
CA PRO A 61 -2.02 1.83 12.69
C PRO A 61 -1.20 1.60 11.42
N MET A 62 -1.66 2.18 10.31
CA MET A 62 -0.94 2.28 9.04
C MET A 62 -1.08 3.67 8.46
N GLN A 63 -0.06 4.13 7.74
CA GLN A 63 -0.07 5.43 7.08
C GLN A 63 0.30 5.29 5.60
N GLY A 64 -0.44 5.96 4.72
CA GLY A 64 -0.12 6.14 3.31
C GLY A 64 0.38 7.55 3.06
N VAL A 65 1.65 7.70 2.67
CA VAL A 65 2.24 8.96 2.25
C VAL A 65 2.33 8.99 0.73
N VAL A 66 2.02 10.13 0.13
CA VAL A 66 2.01 10.29 -1.31
C VAL A 66 3.03 11.32 -1.72
N HIS A 67 3.78 11.00 -2.77
CA HIS A 67 4.81 11.85 -3.34
C HIS A 67 4.51 12.00 -4.83
N ALA A 68 4.45 13.23 -5.31
CA ALA A 68 4.37 13.52 -6.73
C ALA A 68 5.28 14.69 -7.05
N ASP A 69 6.12 14.50 -8.05
CA ASP A 69 6.94 15.54 -8.66
C ASP A 69 6.93 15.38 -10.19
N ASP A 70 7.77 16.15 -10.87
CA ASP A 70 7.83 16.12 -12.33
C ASP A 70 8.42 14.81 -12.90
N ALA A 71 9.07 13.99 -12.08
CA ALA A 71 9.71 12.75 -12.48
C ALA A 71 8.88 11.50 -12.10
N GLN A 72 8.21 11.50 -10.94
CA GLN A 72 7.55 10.30 -10.43
C GLN A 72 6.30 10.58 -9.58
N VAL A 73 5.44 9.55 -9.52
CA VAL A 73 4.34 9.43 -8.57
C VAL A 73 4.62 8.20 -7.72
N ALA A 74 4.67 8.36 -6.41
CA ALA A 74 4.97 7.29 -5.46
C ALA A 74 4.00 7.32 -4.27
N ILE A 75 3.73 6.13 -3.74
CA ILE A 75 2.90 5.91 -2.57
C ILE A 75 3.73 5.06 -1.60
N GLU A 76 4.01 5.61 -0.42
CA GLU A 76 4.75 4.95 0.64
C GLU A 76 3.77 4.49 1.73
N LEU A 77 3.86 3.21 2.11
CA LEU A 77 3.04 2.63 3.17
C LEU A 77 3.91 2.40 4.41
N LEU A 78 3.58 3.08 5.50
CA LEU A 78 4.27 3.00 6.78
C LEU A 78 3.47 2.15 7.76
N HIS A 79 4.15 1.24 8.46
CA HIS A 79 3.58 0.34 9.46
C HIS A 79 4.63 0.04 10.56
N ASN A 80 4.19 -0.40 11.75
CA ASN A 80 5.04 -0.55 12.94
C ASN A 80 5.34 -2.02 13.29
N CYS A 81 5.38 -2.91 12.29
CA CYS A 81 5.71 -4.33 12.53
C CYS A 81 7.24 -4.55 12.55
N GLU A 82 7.67 -5.68 13.10
CA GLU A 82 9.02 -6.19 12.93
C GLU A 82 9.42 -6.26 11.45
N ALA A 83 10.64 -5.83 11.16
CA ALA A 83 11.19 -5.87 9.82
C ALA A 83 11.40 -7.32 9.37
N PHE A 84 11.02 -7.62 8.13
CA PHE A 84 11.39 -8.88 7.50
C PHE A 84 12.91 -9.01 7.42
N THR A 85 13.46 -10.07 8.01
CA THR A 85 14.87 -10.43 7.87
C THR A 85 14.93 -11.71 7.03
N PRO A 86 15.48 -11.67 5.80
CA PRO A 86 15.58 -12.86 4.94
C PRO A 86 16.24 -14.05 5.64
N GLU A 87 17.16 -13.78 6.57
CA GLU A 87 17.87 -14.78 7.36
C GLU A 87 16.97 -15.50 8.39
N SER A 88 15.81 -14.93 8.72
CA SER A 88 14.84 -15.55 9.64
C SER A 88 13.94 -16.58 8.96
N VAL A 89 13.96 -16.67 7.63
CA VAL A 89 13.12 -17.60 6.87
C VAL A 89 13.74 -18.99 6.92
N PRO A 90 13.07 -20.01 7.50
CA PRO A 90 13.57 -21.37 7.48
C PRO A 90 13.69 -21.89 6.03
N PRO A 91 14.71 -22.71 5.71
CA PRO A 91 14.84 -23.28 4.38
C PRO A 91 13.61 -24.13 4.04
N PRO A 92 13.19 -24.16 2.77
CA PRO A 92 12.03 -24.94 2.36
C PRO A 92 12.19 -26.40 2.75
N LEU A 93 11.14 -26.96 3.35
CA LEU A 93 11.08 -28.39 3.68
C LEU A 93 11.09 -29.19 2.36
N VAL A 94 12.07 -30.09 2.24
CA VAL A 94 12.26 -30.97 1.08
C VAL A 94 11.23 -32.10 1.05
#